data_AF-A0A0G4FHY3-F1
#
_entry.id   AF-A0A0G4FHY3-F1
#
_cell.length_a   1.000
_cell.length_b   1.000
_cell.length_c   1.000
_cell.angle_alpha   90.00
_cell.angle_beta   90.00
_cell.angle_gamma   90.00
#
_symmetry.space_group_name_H-M   'P 1'
#
loop_
_entity.id
_entity.type
_entity.pdbx_description
1 polymer ?
#
loop_
_entity_poly.entity_id
_entity_poly.type
_entity_poly.pdbx_seq_one_letter_code
_entity_poly.pdbx_strand_id
1 'polypeptide(L)'
;MQRGWDPLAKLKDSLPSFLSSGSVETPEKDLPCPVQSDDGLSEEERRECRFLIRKGSDHRKTREMIEALQRMAERGKGTREGFSFMCRQCTPETVTPTGYYPTINTVWFCANRKWGRSSFNSALRHQVLHAFDSVRAKADRRA
;
A
#
# COMPACT_ATOMS: atom_id res chain seq x y z
N MET A 1 -12.15 30.20 18.78
CA MET A 1 -12.40 28.73 18.86
C MET A 1 -12.20 28.15 17.47
N GLN A 2 -11.27 27.20 17.35
CA GLN A 2 -10.70 26.70 16.09
C GLN A 2 -11.71 25.81 15.36
N ARG A 3 -11.92 26.09 14.06
CA ARG A 3 -12.71 25.26 13.14
C ARG A 3 -11.90 24.01 12.79
N GLY A 4 -12.42 22.83 13.13
CA GLY A 4 -11.85 21.55 12.74
C GLY A 4 -11.72 21.46 11.22
N TRP A 5 -10.49 21.28 10.76
CA TRP A 5 -10.18 20.94 9.38
C TRP A 5 -10.43 19.44 9.21
N ASP A 6 -11.51 19.07 8.53
CA ASP A 6 -11.81 17.69 8.16
C ASP A 6 -11.47 17.46 6.68
N PRO A 7 -10.34 16.79 6.37
CA PRO A 7 -9.93 16.53 4.99
C PRO A 7 -10.76 15.45 4.27
N LEU A 8 -11.71 14.79 4.96
CA LEU A 8 -12.55 13.72 4.37
C LEU A 8 -13.74 14.26 3.57
N ALA A 9 -14.17 15.50 3.81
CA ALA A 9 -15.38 16.03 3.18
C ALA A 9 -15.25 16.23 1.66
N LYS A 10 -14.03 16.45 1.14
CA LYS A 10 -13.81 16.73 -0.29
C LYS A 10 -13.39 15.51 -1.13
N LEU A 11 -13.23 14.33 -0.52
CA LEU A 11 -12.80 13.13 -1.26
C LEU A 11 -13.97 12.24 -1.68
N LYS A 12 -15.15 12.41 -1.08
CA LYS A 12 -16.35 11.59 -1.35
C LYS A 12 -17.04 11.94 -2.67
N ASP A 13 -16.90 13.16 -3.18
CA ASP A 13 -17.62 13.65 -4.36
C ASP A 13 -16.96 13.34 -5.71
N SER A 14 -15.95 12.45 -5.78
CA SER A 14 -15.23 12.18 -7.04
C SER A 14 -14.92 10.71 -7.30
N LEU A 15 -15.64 9.79 -6.66
CA LEU A 15 -15.55 8.36 -6.96
C LEU A 15 -16.79 7.92 -7.76
N PRO A 16 -16.64 7.40 -8.99
CA PRO A 16 -17.76 6.79 -9.68
C PRO A 16 -18.25 5.57 -8.91
N SER A 17 -19.56 5.49 -8.74
CA SER A 17 -20.27 4.37 -8.14
C SER A 17 -20.20 3.15 -9.06
N PHE A 18 -19.19 2.29 -8.89
CA PHE A 18 -19.24 0.95 -9.50
C PHE A 18 -18.74 -0.11 -8.50
N LEU A 19 -19.72 -0.97 -8.14
CA LEU A 19 -19.65 -2.30 -7.54
C LEU A 19 -19.43 -2.40 -6.03
N SER A 20 -20.59 -2.33 -5.36
CA SER A 20 -20.90 -3.04 -4.13
C SER A 20 -20.97 -4.55 -4.37
N SER A 21 -20.54 -5.29 -3.33
CA SER A 21 -20.97 -6.64 -2.94
C SER A 21 -20.23 -7.85 -3.52
N GLY A 22 -19.46 -8.49 -2.63
CA GLY A 22 -18.89 -9.82 -2.80
C GLY A 22 -17.91 -10.13 -1.66
N SER A 23 -18.42 -10.18 -0.43
CA SER A 23 -17.67 -10.67 0.72
C SER A 23 -17.43 -12.17 0.53
N VAL A 24 -16.29 -12.52 -0.07
CA VAL A 24 -15.78 -13.89 -0.07
C VAL A 24 -14.83 -13.97 1.11
N GLU A 25 -15.27 -14.65 2.15
CA GLU A 25 -14.40 -15.17 3.21
C GLU A 25 -13.41 -16.13 2.54
N THR A 26 -12.22 -15.64 2.20
CA THR A 26 -11.12 -16.51 1.83
C THR A 26 -10.56 -17.11 3.11
N PRO A 27 -10.46 -18.45 3.22
CA PRO A 27 -9.91 -19.10 4.40
C PRO A 27 -8.47 -18.66 4.61
N GLU A 28 -8.13 -18.34 5.87
CA GLU A 28 -6.78 -18.28 6.40
C GLU A 28 -6.07 -19.60 6.07
N LYS A 29 -5.49 -19.70 4.87
CA LYS A 29 -4.39 -20.60 4.62
C LYS A 29 -3.14 -19.80 4.90
N ASP A 30 -2.41 -20.25 5.94
CA ASP A 30 -1.00 -19.99 6.16
C ASP A 30 -0.25 -19.94 4.82
N LEU A 31 -0.15 -18.74 4.26
CA LEU A 31 0.79 -18.47 3.20
C LEU A 31 2.11 -18.22 3.94
N PRO A 32 3.11 -19.12 3.81
CA PRO A 32 4.45 -18.76 4.25
C PRO A 32 4.77 -17.47 3.50
N CYS A 33 4.94 -16.37 4.22
CA CYS A 33 5.42 -15.13 3.62
C CYS A 33 6.75 -15.49 2.97
N PRO A 34 6.89 -15.55 1.63
CA PRO A 34 8.21 -15.69 1.08
C PRO A 34 8.81 -14.30 1.25
N VAL A 35 9.66 -14.18 2.25
CA VAL A 35 10.80 -13.26 2.18
C VAL A 35 11.72 -13.82 1.09
N GLN A 36 11.24 -13.77 -0.16
CA GLN A 36 12.09 -13.84 -1.33
C GLN A 36 12.19 -12.41 -1.84
N SER A 37 12.95 -11.65 -1.06
CA SER A 37 13.54 -10.39 -1.44
C SER A 37 14.42 -10.64 -2.66
N ASP A 38 14.07 -10.02 -3.79
CA ASP A 38 14.94 -9.77 -4.94
C ASP A 38 15.54 -10.96 -5.73
N ASP A 39 15.40 -12.23 -5.32
CA ASP A 39 16.15 -13.41 -5.84
C ASP A 39 15.94 -13.82 -7.32
N GLY A 40 15.22 -13.03 -8.11
CA GLY A 40 15.18 -13.23 -9.56
C GLY A 40 14.79 -11.99 -10.37
N LEU A 41 14.80 -10.81 -9.74
CA LEU A 41 14.67 -9.55 -10.47
C LEU A 41 16.03 -9.14 -11.05
N SER A 42 16.04 -8.71 -12.30
CA SER A 42 17.18 -8.02 -12.88
C SER A 42 17.44 -6.69 -12.15
N GLU A 43 18.66 -6.17 -12.25
CA GLU A 43 19.01 -4.87 -11.64
C GLU A 43 18.16 -3.73 -12.22
N GLU A 44 17.85 -3.80 -13.52
CA GLU A 44 17.02 -2.82 -14.21
C GLU A 44 15.59 -2.81 -13.65
N GLU A 45 14.95 -3.98 -13.51
CA GLU A 45 13.60 -4.09 -12.94
C GLU A 45 13.55 -3.56 -11.51
N ARG A 46 14.55 -3.88 -10.67
CA ARG A 46 14.64 -3.33 -9.31
C ARG A 46 14.78 -1.82 -9.32
N ARG A 47 15.65 -1.28 -10.18
CA ARG A 47 15.91 0.15 -10.30
C ARG A 47 14.66 0.90 -10.77
N GLU A 48 13.98 0.38 -11.80
CA GLU A 48 12.75 0.97 -12.32
C GLU A 48 11.63 0.95 -11.28
N CYS A 49 11.40 -0.18 -10.62
CA CYS A 49 10.40 -0.28 -9.55
C CYS A 49 10.66 0.72 -8.42
N ARG A 50 11.90 0.81 -7.92
CA ARG A 50 12.28 1.80 -6.89
C ARG A 50 12.11 3.24 -7.37
N PHE A 51 12.45 3.51 -8.63
CA PHE A 51 12.25 4.84 -9.24
C PHE A 51 10.76 5.20 -9.28
N LEU A 52 9.89 4.28 -9.71
CA LEU A 52 8.44 4.49 -9.77
C LEU A 52 7.85 4.70 -8.38
N ILE A 53 8.25 3.90 -7.37
CA ILE A 53 7.83 4.09 -5.98
C ILE A 53 8.21 5.48 -5.49
N ARG A 54 9.47 5.90 -5.70
CA ARG A 54 9.94 7.22 -5.29
C ARG A 54 9.10 8.32 -5.94
N LYS A 55 8.94 8.30 -7.26
CA LYS A 55 8.17 9.30 -7.99
C LYS A 55 6.69 9.30 -7.64
N GLY A 56 6.09 8.14 -7.42
CA GLY A 56 4.70 8.05 -6.99
C GLY A 56 4.48 8.49 -5.54
N SER A 57 5.48 8.31 -4.69
CA SER A 57 5.47 8.78 -3.30
C SER A 57 5.61 10.29 -3.18
N ASP A 58 6.23 10.95 -4.18
CA ASP A 58 6.29 12.42 -4.24
C ASP A 58 4.91 13.06 -4.48
N HIS A 59 3.92 12.29 -4.94
CA HIS A 59 2.56 12.81 -5.13
C HIS A 59 1.93 13.16 -3.78
N ARG A 60 1.49 14.41 -3.62
CA ARG A 60 1.05 15.00 -2.34
C ARG A 60 0.19 14.07 -1.47
N LYS A 61 -0.90 13.53 -2.01
CA LYS A 61 -1.81 12.64 -1.25
C LYS A 61 -1.14 11.35 -0.78
N THR A 62 -0.27 10.76 -1.60
CA THR A 62 0.46 9.53 -1.25
C THR A 62 1.46 9.84 -0.14
N ARG A 63 2.20 10.93 -0.28
CA ARG A 63 3.16 11.41 0.73
C ARG A 63 2.52 11.62 2.09
N GLU A 64 1.39 12.34 2.13
CA GLU A 64 0.64 12.62 3.37
C GLU A 64 0.24 11.32 4.10
N MET A 65 -0.18 10.29 3.37
CA MET A 65 -0.50 8.98 3.96
C MET A 65 0.73 8.22 4.47
N ILE A 66 1.84 8.22 3.71
CA ILE A 66 3.09 7.59 4.12
C ILE A 66 3.63 8.24 5.40
N GLU A 67 3.65 9.57 5.47
CA GLU A 67 4.08 10.29 6.67
C GLU A 67 3.17 9.99 7.87
N ALA A 68 1.86 9.87 7.65
CA ALA A 68 0.93 9.51 8.71
C ALA A 68 1.18 8.08 9.22
N LEU A 69 1.44 7.13 8.32
CA LEU A 69 1.83 5.76 8.66
C LEU A 69 3.10 5.72 9.51
N GLN A 70 4.12 6.50 9.12
CA GLN A 70 5.38 6.60 9.88
C GLN A 70 5.14 7.17 11.29
N ARG A 71 4.38 8.26 11.41
CA ARG A 71 4.03 8.86 12.71
C ARG A 71 3.22 7.92 13.61
N MET A 72 2.34 7.09 13.02
CA MET A 72 1.60 6.09 13.80
C MET A 72 2.52 5.00 14.33
N ALA A 73 3.46 4.52 13.52
CA ALA A 73 4.46 3.53 13.93
C ALA A 73 5.39 4.07 15.04
N GLU A 74 5.89 5.31 14.92
CA GLU A 74 6.73 5.95 15.95
C GLU A 74 6.03 6.07 17.31
N ARG A 75 4.72 6.26 17.30
CA ARG A 75 3.89 6.37 18.51
C ARG A 75 3.45 5.00 19.05
N GLY A 76 3.90 3.90 18.46
CA GLY A 76 3.48 2.54 18.82
C GLY A 76 2.00 2.25 18.55
N LYS A 77 1.34 3.07 17.72
CA LYS A 77 -0.09 2.94 17.41
C LYS A 77 -0.26 2.01 16.20
N GLY A 78 -1.09 0.98 16.38
CA GLY A 78 -1.55 0.09 15.30
C GLY A 78 -0.51 -0.91 14.74
N THR A 79 0.76 -0.56 14.65
CA THR A 79 1.84 -1.45 14.19
C THR A 79 3.15 -1.15 14.91
N ARG A 80 3.92 -2.21 15.23
CA ARG A 80 5.29 -2.08 15.76
C ARG A 80 6.32 -1.99 14.65
N GLU A 81 5.98 -2.52 13.48
CA GLU A 81 6.82 -2.50 12.28
C GLU A 81 6.56 -1.23 11.47
N GLY A 82 7.66 -0.62 11.02
CA GLY A 82 7.62 0.55 10.14
C GLY A 82 6.96 0.23 8.81
N PHE A 83 6.38 1.25 8.19
CA PHE A 83 5.81 1.12 6.85
C PHE A 83 6.93 1.02 5.81
N SER A 84 6.86 0.03 4.92
CA SER A 84 7.90 -0.22 3.92
C SER A 84 7.35 -0.56 2.53
N PHE A 85 8.23 -0.58 1.54
CA PHE A 85 7.92 -0.98 0.17
C PHE A 85 8.80 -2.15 -0.27
N MET A 86 8.24 -3.04 -1.09
CA MET A 86 8.95 -4.18 -1.65
C MET A 86 8.74 -4.29 -3.17
N CYS A 87 9.84 -4.45 -3.90
CA CYS A 87 9.82 -4.88 -5.29
C CYS A 87 10.06 -6.38 -5.31
N ARG A 88 9.18 -7.15 -5.97
CA ARG A 88 9.33 -8.60 -6.07
C ARG A 88 9.18 -9.08 -7.50
N GLN A 89 9.75 -10.25 -7.78
CA GLN A 89 9.41 -10.99 -8.97
C GLN A 89 8.04 -11.66 -8.78
N CYS A 90 7.22 -11.59 -9.81
CA CYS A 90 5.92 -12.24 -9.87
C CYS A 90 5.89 -13.25 -11.00
N THR A 91 5.25 -14.38 -10.74
CA THR A 91 5.08 -15.43 -11.74
C THR A 91 3.95 -15.05 -12.72
N PRO A 92 3.84 -15.73 -13.87
CA PRO A 92 2.72 -15.54 -14.80
C PRO A 92 1.34 -15.75 -14.14
N GLU A 93 1.24 -16.65 -13.16
CA GLU A 93 0.00 -16.98 -12.43
C GLU A 93 -0.38 -15.92 -11.39
N THR A 94 0.50 -14.94 -11.13
CA THR A 94 0.20 -13.87 -10.18
C THR A 94 -0.95 -13.01 -10.70
N VAL A 95 -2.11 -13.10 -10.04
CA VAL A 95 -3.34 -12.43 -10.47
C VAL A 95 -3.23 -10.92 -10.28
N THR A 96 -2.83 -10.46 -9.09
CA THR A 96 -2.70 -9.03 -8.78
C THR A 96 -1.26 -8.58 -8.88
N PRO A 97 -0.94 -7.52 -9.67
CA PRO A 97 0.44 -7.09 -9.85
C PRO A 97 0.99 -6.29 -8.66
N THR A 98 0.17 -6.04 -7.63
CA THR A 98 0.52 -5.33 -6.38
C THR A 98 -0.33 -5.83 -5.23
N GLY A 99 0.06 -5.45 -4.03
CA GLY A 99 -0.74 -5.65 -2.83
C GLY A 99 -0.12 -4.99 -1.60
N TYR A 100 -0.75 -5.24 -0.47
CA TYR A 100 -0.28 -4.84 0.85
C TYR A 100 -0.25 -6.07 1.76
N TYR A 101 0.84 -6.24 2.51
CA TYR A 101 0.99 -7.25 3.55
C TYR A 101 0.74 -6.61 4.92
N PRO A 102 -0.42 -6.85 5.57
CA PRO A 102 -0.77 -6.21 6.84
C PRO A 102 0.03 -6.70 8.05
N THR A 103 0.64 -7.88 7.94
CA THR A 103 1.47 -8.51 8.98
C THR A 103 2.78 -7.76 9.13
N ILE A 104 3.46 -7.48 8.01
CA ILE A 104 4.75 -6.79 7.95
C ILE A 104 4.68 -5.33 7.50
N ASN A 105 3.47 -4.76 7.51
CA ASN A 105 3.16 -3.40 7.11
C ASN A 105 3.86 -2.93 5.80
N THR A 106 3.84 -3.78 4.77
CA THR A 106 4.63 -3.57 3.54
C THR A 106 3.77 -3.59 2.29
N VAL A 107 3.87 -2.56 1.46
CA VAL A 107 3.26 -2.54 0.11
C VAL A 107 4.24 -3.16 -0.88
N TRP A 108 3.75 -4.06 -1.72
CA TRP A 108 4.59 -4.75 -2.70
C TRP A 108 4.11 -4.54 -4.15
N PHE A 109 5.08 -4.60 -5.07
CA PHE A 109 4.86 -4.47 -6.51
C PHE A 109 5.59 -5.58 -7.27
N CYS A 110 4.95 -6.12 -8.31
CA CYS A 110 5.62 -6.94 -9.31
C CYS A 110 6.54 -6.06 -10.16
N ALA A 111 7.84 -6.13 -9.92
CA ALA A 111 8.82 -5.30 -10.62
C ALA A 111 9.14 -5.80 -12.03
N ASN A 112 8.94 -7.11 -12.28
CA ASN A 112 9.11 -7.73 -13.60
C ASN A 112 7.90 -7.56 -14.53
N ARG A 113 6.93 -6.69 -14.17
CA ARG A 113 5.82 -6.32 -15.03
C ARG A 113 6.02 -4.91 -15.55
N LYS A 114 5.62 -4.68 -16.81
CA LYS A 114 5.66 -3.34 -17.39
C LYS A 114 4.61 -2.45 -16.75
N TRP A 115 5.05 -1.30 -16.23
CA TRP A 115 4.19 -0.33 -15.55
C TRP A 115 4.08 0.96 -16.35
N GLY A 116 2.85 1.37 -16.65
CA GLY A 116 2.59 2.75 -17.03
C GLY A 116 2.69 3.65 -15.81
N ARG A 117 3.26 4.86 -15.93
CA ARG A 117 3.40 5.80 -14.80
C ARG A 117 2.06 6.08 -14.09
N SER A 118 1.00 6.32 -14.86
CA SER A 118 -0.33 6.60 -14.31
C SER A 118 -0.94 5.39 -13.61
N SER A 119 -0.81 4.20 -14.18
CA SER A 119 -1.34 2.97 -13.56
C SER A 119 -0.56 2.60 -12.31
N PHE A 120 0.77 2.76 -12.33
CA PHE A 120 1.61 2.58 -11.16
C PHE A 120 1.22 3.52 -10.03
N ASN A 121 1.11 4.82 -10.31
CA ASN A 121 0.76 5.81 -9.29
C ASN A 121 -0.63 5.56 -8.68
N SER A 122 -1.60 5.17 -9.50
CA SER A 122 -2.93 4.78 -9.02
C SER A 122 -2.85 3.56 -8.10
N ALA A 123 -2.13 2.51 -8.52
CA ALA A 123 -1.93 1.30 -7.74
C ALA A 123 -1.19 1.58 -6.42
N LEU A 124 -0.12 2.37 -6.45
CA LEU A 124 0.62 2.78 -5.27
C LEU A 124 -0.28 3.49 -4.26
N ARG A 125 -1.02 4.50 -4.71
CA ARG A 125 -1.95 5.22 -3.85
C ARG A 125 -2.99 4.30 -3.23
N HIS A 126 -3.54 3.37 -4.02
CA HIS A 126 -4.52 2.40 -3.56
C HIS A 126 -3.95 1.47 -2.48
N GLN A 127 -2.75 0.91 -2.67
CA GLN A 127 -2.15 0.03 -1.67
C GLN A 127 -1.69 0.78 -0.41
N VAL A 128 -1.21 2.01 -0.54
CA VAL A 128 -0.89 2.88 0.62
C VAL A 128 -2.15 3.21 1.42
N LEU A 129 -3.30 3.38 0.76
CA LEU A 129 -4.58 3.59 1.43
C LEU A 129 -4.97 2.36 2.27
N HIS A 130 -4.84 1.15 1.73
CA HIS A 130 -5.08 -0.09 2.50
C HIS A 130 -4.16 -0.18 3.73
N ALA A 131 -2.90 0.20 3.57
CA ALA A 131 -1.97 0.25 4.70
C ALA A 131 -2.43 1.26 5.77
N PHE A 132 -2.82 2.46 5.35
CA PHE A 132 -3.31 3.50 6.23
C PHE A 132 -4.56 3.06 7.00
N ASP A 133 -5.55 2.51 6.31
CA ASP A 133 -6.79 2.03 6.92
C ASP A 133 -6.55 0.87 7.89
N SER A 134 -5.67 -0.07 7.53
CA SER A 134 -5.26 -1.17 8.40
C SER A 134 -4.62 -0.67 9.70
N VAL A 135 -3.64 0.24 9.61
CA VAL A 135 -2.95 0.76 10.81
C VAL A 135 -3.89 1.62 11.65
N ARG A 136 -4.73 2.45 11.03
CA ARG A 136 -5.73 3.26 11.74
C ARG A 136 -6.72 2.37 12.50
N ALA A 137 -7.30 1.37 11.85
CA ALA A 137 -8.25 0.46 12.49
C ALA A 137 -7.61 -0.28 13.69
N LYS A 138 -6.33 -0.65 13.60
CA LYS A 138 -5.60 -1.24 14.74
C LYS A 138 -5.32 -0.23 15.84
N ALA A 139 -5.10 1.04 15.51
CA ALA A 139 -4.92 2.11 16.50
C ALA A 139 -6.21 2.41 17.26
N ASP A 140 -7.34 2.48 16.56
CA ASP A 140 -8.66 2.75 17.15
C ASP A 140 -9.11 1.62 18.10
N ARG A 141 -8.74 0.37 17.82
CA ARG A 141 -9.01 -0.78 18.72
C ARG A 141 -8.15 -0.79 20.00
N ARG A 142 -7.07 0.00 20.06
CA ARG A 142 -6.14 0.05 21.20
C ARG A 142 -6.28 1.32 22.05
N ALA A 143 -7.09 2.28 21.60
CA ALA A 143 -7.39 3.53 22.30
C ALA A 143 -8.55 3.33 23.27
#